data_AF-G3JMX4-F1
#
_entry.id   AF-G3JMX4-F1
#
_cell.length_a   1.000
_cell.length_b   1.000
_cell.length_c   1.000
_cell.angle_alpha   90.00
_cell.angle_beta   90.00
_cell.angle_gamma   90.00
#
_symmetry.space_group_name_H-M   'P 1'
#
loop_
_entity.id
_entity.type
_entity.pdbx_description
1 polymer ?
#
loop_
_entity_poly.entity_id
_entity_poly.type
_entity_poly.pdbx_seq_one_letter_code
_entity_poly.pdbx_strand_id
1 'polypeptide(L)'
;MAFDGKKGTGIGHLPDHLLLEIGGWLRVCSNLYALILTSRRFHNLFEKELYRLDTSGTRFSKSLLRVSECDYVLVNKLTKFGCSLDVSCRRLSSSGEEMTALVRAMRKNHFGLAAVLALAGANVDKAPNASNIPVFMALEEKTGLDIFKMLITVGNADLTVLNEKGHGLLTAASSNDNIEAVRYLLSYPSRLNVKNTEKSTPFHQAIRNDNFDMLLLLLNSQYTYPNMPDEHNTTALELACTLGRLDHVHALLDDIRSAFGFPYHWGYLSSKILGSEFS
;
A
#
# COMPACT_ATOMS: atom_id res chain seq x y z
N MET A 1 9.13 -27.85 51.71
CA MET A 1 10.09 -27.38 50.68
C MET A 1 10.42 -28.61 49.85
N ALA A 2 10.03 -28.72 48.57
CA ALA A 2 10.26 -27.76 47.50
C ALA A 2 9.04 -27.63 46.57
N PHE A 3 8.79 -26.38 46.15
CA PHE A 3 8.03 -26.07 44.95
C PHE A 3 8.91 -26.41 43.74
N ASP A 4 8.44 -27.25 42.82
CA ASP A 4 9.11 -27.44 41.54
C ASP A 4 8.13 -27.20 40.37
N GLY A 5 8.61 -26.34 39.46
CA GLY A 5 8.09 -25.92 38.16
C GLY A 5 6.60 -26.12 37.82
N LYS A 6 5.81 -25.05 37.95
CA LYS A 6 4.54 -24.88 37.21
C LYS A 6 4.78 -24.96 35.69
N LYS A 7 4.64 -26.15 35.11
CA LYS A 7 4.29 -26.30 33.69
C LYS A 7 2.85 -25.80 33.56
N GLY A 8 2.65 -24.71 32.81
CA GLY A 8 1.33 -24.11 32.64
C GLY A 8 0.30 -25.16 32.21
N THR A 9 -0.84 -25.18 32.89
CA THR A 9 -2.03 -26.01 32.59
C THR A 9 -2.66 -25.52 31.28
N GLY A 10 -2.02 -25.82 30.16
CA GLY A 10 -2.54 -25.51 28.83
C GLY A 10 -3.59 -26.53 28.38
N ILE A 11 -4.49 -26.11 27.50
CA ILE A 11 -5.50 -26.94 26.83
C ILE A 11 -4.92 -28.23 26.18
N GLY A 12 -3.61 -28.28 25.91
CA GLY A 12 -2.95 -29.43 25.28
C GLY A 12 -2.99 -30.75 26.06
N HIS A 13 -3.31 -30.73 27.36
CA HIS A 13 -3.45 -31.93 28.19
C HIS A 13 -4.88 -32.50 28.24
N LEU A 14 -5.87 -31.80 27.67
CA LEU A 14 -7.25 -32.27 27.68
C LEU A 14 -7.46 -33.45 26.71
N PRO A 15 -8.31 -34.41 27.05
CA PRO A 15 -8.68 -35.52 26.18
C PRO A 15 -9.55 -35.05 25.00
N ASP A 16 -9.46 -35.78 23.88
CA ASP A 16 -10.00 -35.34 22.58
C ASP A 16 -11.52 -35.09 22.59
N HIS A 17 -12.30 -35.80 23.41
CA HIS A 17 -13.76 -35.59 23.51
C HIS A 17 -14.14 -34.25 24.16
N LEU A 18 -13.43 -33.81 25.21
CA LEU A 18 -13.63 -32.50 25.82
C LEU A 18 -13.18 -31.39 24.88
N LEU A 19 -12.10 -31.66 24.13
CA LEU A 19 -11.66 -30.76 23.08
C LEU A 19 -12.76 -30.60 22.01
N LEU A 20 -13.40 -31.71 21.61
CA LEU A 20 -14.54 -31.75 20.68
C LEU A 20 -15.75 -30.94 21.17
N GLU A 21 -16.14 -31.10 22.44
CA GLU A 21 -17.20 -30.28 23.04
C GLU A 21 -16.84 -28.80 23.07
N ILE A 22 -15.65 -28.43 23.57
CA ILE A 22 -15.19 -27.04 23.63
C ILE A 22 -15.22 -26.40 22.25
N GLY A 23 -14.79 -27.13 21.21
CA GLY A 23 -14.88 -26.63 19.83
C GLY A 23 -16.32 -26.51 19.33
N GLY A 24 -17.23 -27.40 19.73
CA GLY A 24 -18.68 -27.27 19.49
C GLY A 24 -19.28 -26.02 20.11
N TRP A 25 -18.96 -25.72 21.37
CA TRP A 25 -19.38 -24.49 22.06
C TRP A 25 -18.81 -23.24 21.41
N LEU A 26 -17.51 -23.22 21.12
CA LEU A 26 -16.84 -22.09 20.48
C LEU A 26 -17.35 -21.86 19.04
N ARG A 27 -17.77 -22.92 18.34
CA ARG A 27 -18.46 -22.86 17.05
C ARG A 27 -19.82 -22.16 17.18
N VAL A 28 -20.63 -22.50 18.19
CA VAL A 28 -21.91 -21.80 18.46
C VAL A 28 -21.68 -20.32 18.77
N CYS A 29 -20.64 -20.01 19.55
CA CYS A 29 -20.31 -18.63 19.93
C CYS A 29 -19.64 -17.81 18.81
N SER A 30 -19.37 -18.39 17.63
CA SER A 30 -18.63 -17.74 16.54
C SER A 30 -17.28 -17.15 16.98
N ASN A 31 -16.65 -17.73 18.01
CA ASN A 31 -15.40 -17.24 18.60
C ASN A 31 -14.24 -18.17 18.25
N LEU A 32 -13.99 -18.27 16.94
CA LEU A 32 -12.92 -19.10 16.40
C LEU A 32 -11.52 -18.65 16.85
N TYR A 33 -11.37 -17.41 17.32
CA TYR A 33 -10.10 -16.90 17.84
C TYR A 33 -9.58 -17.73 19.02
N ALA A 34 -10.48 -18.18 19.91
CA ALA A 34 -10.13 -19.10 20.99
C ALA A 34 -9.82 -20.52 20.47
N LEU A 35 -10.42 -20.97 19.36
CA LEU A 35 -10.10 -22.24 18.68
C LEU A 35 -8.74 -22.20 17.94
N ILE A 36 -8.31 -21.01 17.53
CA ILE A 36 -7.11 -20.81 16.72
C ILE A 36 -5.84 -20.71 17.59
N LEU A 37 -5.93 -20.11 18.77
CA LEU A 37 -4.81 -19.97 19.72
C LEU A 37 -4.52 -21.23 20.55
N THR A 38 -5.27 -22.32 20.35
CA THR A 38 -5.04 -23.58 21.08
C THR A 38 -4.01 -24.46 20.37
N SER A 39 -3.51 -25.47 21.10
CA SER A 39 -2.40 -26.33 20.66
C SER A 39 -2.60 -26.94 19.26
N ARG A 40 -1.49 -27.22 18.55
CA ARG A 40 -1.49 -27.94 17.24
C ARG A 40 -2.41 -29.17 17.19
N ARG A 41 -2.51 -29.91 18.30
CA ARG A 41 -3.37 -31.10 18.43
C ARG A 41 -4.85 -30.77 18.21
N PHE A 42 -5.33 -29.70 18.82
CA PHE A 42 -6.71 -29.24 18.72
C PHE A 42 -7.05 -28.83 17.29
N HIS A 43 -6.11 -28.19 16.61
CA HIS A 43 -6.28 -27.74 15.23
C HIS A 43 -6.45 -28.91 14.24
N ASN A 44 -5.65 -29.97 14.38
CA ASN A 44 -5.74 -31.15 13.53
C ASN A 44 -7.07 -31.91 13.71
N LEU A 45 -7.60 -31.94 14.92
CA LEU A 45 -8.85 -32.63 15.23
C LEU A 45 -10.06 -32.03 14.51
N PHE A 46 -10.11 -30.70 14.41
CA PHE A 46 -11.24 -30.00 13.83
C PHE A 46 -11.04 -29.53 12.39
N GLU A 47 -9.89 -29.79 11.77
CA GLU A 47 -9.56 -29.30 10.42
C GLU A 47 -10.64 -29.63 9.36
N LYS A 48 -11.37 -30.74 9.49
CA LYS A 48 -12.47 -31.06 8.58
C LYS A 48 -13.81 -30.44 8.97
N GLU A 49 -14.08 -30.20 10.25
CA GLU A 49 -15.39 -29.72 10.73
C GLU A 49 -15.44 -28.20 10.88
N LEU A 50 -14.35 -27.57 11.30
CA LEU A 50 -14.23 -26.12 11.45
C LEU A 50 -14.39 -25.40 10.10
N TYR A 51 -13.92 -26.05 9.04
CA TYR A 51 -13.73 -25.45 7.73
C TYR A 51 -14.71 -25.95 6.65
N ARG A 52 -15.43 -27.07 6.85
CA ARG A 52 -16.45 -27.57 5.90
C ARG A 52 -17.77 -26.79 5.88
N LEU A 53 -18.02 -25.95 6.88
CA LEU A 53 -19.33 -25.29 7.05
C LEU A 53 -19.46 -23.94 6.37
N ASP A 54 -18.41 -23.48 5.66
CA ASP A 54 -18.24 -22.07 5.34
C ASP A 54 -18.38 -21.71 3.86
N THR A 55 -19.25 -22.41 3.14
CA THR A 55 -19.63 -22.00 1.78
C THR A 55 -20.67 -20.87 1.74
N SER A 56 -21.16 -20.36 2.89
CA SER A 56 -22.37 -19.52 2.90
C SER A 56 -22.47 -18.33 3.87
N GLY A 57 -21.41 -17.86 4.54
CA GLY A 57 -21.60 -16.65 5.35
C GLY A 57 -20.38 -15.92 5.89
N THR A 58 -20.55 -14.61 6.10
CA THR A 58 -19.65 -13.60 6.68
C THR A 58 -19.06 -13.92 8.07
N ARG A 59 -19.19 -15.15 8.58
CA ARG A 59 -18.91 -15.56 9.97
C ARG A 59 -17.42 -15.65 10.31
N PHE A 60 -16.55 -16.02 9.36
CA PHE A 60 -15.11 -16.22 9.60
C PHE A 60 -14.23 -15.01 9.28
N SER A 61 -14.81 -13.95 8.74
CA SER A 61 -14.15 -12.66 8.48
C SER A 61 -13.37 -12.12 9.69
N LYS A 62 -13.97 -12.22 10.88
CA LYS A 62 -13.36 -11.80 12.16
C LYS A 62 -12.13 -12.64 12.52
N SER A 63 -12.19 -13.94 12.23
CA SER A 63 -11.09 -14.88 12.49
C SER A 63 -9.94 -14.60 11.54
N LEU A 64 -10.23 -14.43 10.24
CA LEU A 64 -9.23 -14.07 9.23
C LEU A 64 -8.53 -12.75 9.59
N LEU A 65 -9.28 -11.71 10.00
CA LEU A 65 -8.74 -10.40 10.39
C LEU A 65 -7.84 -10.42 11.64
N ARG A 66 -8.05 -11.37 12.56
CA ARG A 66 -7.17 -11.52 13.73
C ARG A 66 -5.94 -12.36 13.40
N VAL A 67 -6.11 -13.39 12.59
CA VAL A 67 -4.99 -14.25 12.14
C VAL A 67 -4.09 -13.50 11.17
N SER A 68 -4.63 -12.53 10.42
CA SER A 68 -3.85 -11.60 9.58
C SER A 68 -2.87 -10.72 10.38
N GLU A 69 -2.84 -10.85 11.70
CA GLU A 69 -1.87 -10.20 12.57
C GLU A 69 -0.72 -11.14 13.00
N CYS A 70 -0.83 -12.46 12.87
CA CYS A 70 0.07 -13.37 13.60
C CYS A 70 0.54 -14.64 12.86
N ASP A 71 -0.24 -15.22 11.92
CA ASP A 71 0.08 -16.57 11.44
C ASP A 71 -0.28 -16.83 9.96
N TYR A 72 0.75 -17.07 9.15
CA TYR A 72 0.64 -17.38 7.73
C TYR A 72 0.04 -18.75 7.42
N VAL A 73 0.29 -19.76 8.26
CA VAL A 73 -0.19 -21.14 8.06
C VAL A 73 -1.70 -21.16 8.14
N LEU A 74 -2.23 -20.45 9.13
CA LEU A 74 -3.67 -20.36 9.36
C LEU A 74 -4.38 -19.55 8.27
N VAL A 75 -3.79 -18.45 7.80
CA VAL A 75 -4.33 -17.72 6.64
C VAL A 75 -4.38 -18.63 5.40
N ASN A 76 -3.32 -19.38 5.12
CA ASN A 76 -3.28 -20.30 4.00
C ASN A 76 -4.28 -21.46 4.13
N LYS A 77 -4.60 -21.90 5.36
CA LYS A 77 -5.67 -22.87 5.58
C LYS A 77 -7.05 -22.24 5.36
N LEU A 78 -7.35 -21.11 5.99
CA LEU A 78 -8.65 -20.42 5.86
C LEU A 78 -8.98 -20.07 4.40
N THR A 79 -7.99 -19.61 3.63
CA THR A 79 -8.12 -19.33 2.20
C THR A 79 -8.47 -20.58 1.39
N LYS A 80 -7.79 -21.72 1.62
CA LYS A 80 -8.09 -23.01 0.95
C LYS A 80 -9.51 -23.52 1.17
N PHE A 81 -10.12 -23.15 2.29
CA PHE A 81 -11.47 -23.57 2.63
C PHE A 81 -12.56 -22.58 2.17
N GLY A 82 -12.20 -21.57 1.37
CA GLY A 82 -13.18 -20.69 0.71
C GLY A 82 -13.68 -19.54 1.57
N CYS A 83 -12.98 -19.17 2.65
CA CYS A 83 -13.33 -17.98 3.43
C CYS A 83 -13.34 -16.73 2.53
N SER A 84 -14.36 -15.89 2.70
CA SER A 84 -14.41 -14.59 2.01
C SER A 84 -13.32 -13.66 2.53
N LEU A 85 -12.40 -13.26 1.64
CA LEU A 85 -11.21 -12.47 1.96
C LEU A 85 -11.48 -10.96 2.06
N ASP A 86 -12.54 -10.51 1.39
CA ASP A 86 -12.86 -9.09 1.23
C ASP A 86 -13.83 -8.57 2.29
N VAL A 87 -14.14 -9.35 3.32
CA VAL A 87 -15.10 -8.92 4.34
C VAL A 87 -14.47 -7.86 5.23
N SER A 88 -15.08 -6.68 5.25
CA SER A 88 -14.68 -5.59 6.14
C SER A 88 -15.36 -5.75 7.51
N CYS A 89 -14.60 -5.69 8.61
CA CYS A 89 -15.19 -5.66 9.96
C CYS A 89 -14.87 -4.36 10.70
N ARG A 90 -15.94 -3.70 11.16
CA ARG A 90 -15.92 -2.41 11.87
C ARG A 90 -15.43 -2.48 13.33
N ARG A 91 -15.41 -3.67 13.95
CA ARG A 91 -15.32 -3.85 15.42
C ARG A 91 -13.92 -4.19 15.97
N LEU A 92 -12.87 -4.15 15.14
CA LEU A 92 -11.50 -4.53 15.52
C LEU A 92 -10.47 -3.40 15.36
N SER A 93 -10.86 -2.21 14.90
CA SER A 93 -10.00 -1.02 15.01
C SER A 93 -10.52 -0.16 16.15
N SER A 94 -9.61 0.46 16.91
CA SER A 94 -9.93 1.51 17.86
C SER A 94 -10.62 2.72 17.20
N SER A 95 -10.50 2.85 15.87
CA SER A 95 -11.11 3.90 15.03
C SER A 95 -12.53 3.57 14.50
N GLY A 96 -13.03 2.33 14.64
CA GLY A 96 -14.33 1.93 14.08
C GLY A 96 -14.37 1.83 12.55
N GLU A 97 -13.22 1.61 11.90
CA GLU A 97 -13.11 1.57 10.44
C GLU A 97 -13.28 0.16 9.88
N GLU A 98 -13.90 0.07 8.71
CA GLU A 98 -14.10 -1.17 7.96
C GLU A 98 -12.82 -1.60 7.26
N MET A 99 -12.06 -2.52 7.86
CA MET A 99 -10.79 -3.00 7.30
C MET A 99 -10.88 -4.42 6.76
N THR A 100 -10.20 -4.68 5.65
CA THR A 100 -9.95 -6.01 5.07
C THR A 100 -8.73 -6.66 5.72
N ALA A 101 -8.62 -7.99 5.60
CA ALA A 101 -7.46 -8.74 6.13
C ALA A 101 -6.14 -8.30 5.50
N LEU A 102 -6.17 -7.95 4.22
CA LEU A 102 -4.99 -7.47 3.49
C LEU A 102 -4.53 -6.11 4.03
N VAL A 103 -5.43 -5.12 4.14
CA VAL A 103 -5.12 -3.81 4.71
C VAL A 103 -4.60 -3.95 6.15
N ARG A 104 -5.17 -4.86 6.94
CA ARG A 104 -4.70 -5.11 8.31
C ARG A 104 -3.27 -5.63 8.34
N ALA A 105 -2.94 -6.62 7.50
CA ALA A 105 -1.59 -7.17 7.41
C ALA A 105 -0.58 -6.08 6.98
N MET A 106 -0.96 -5.24 6.01
CA MET A 106 -0.15 -4.11 5.56
C MET A 106 0.10 -3.10 6.69
N ARG A 107 -0.93 -2.69 7.46
CA ARG A 107 -0.78 -1.76 8.61
C ARG A 107 0.13 -2.28 9.73
N LYS A 108 0.33 -3.60 9.79
CA LYS A 108 1.20 -4.27 10.76
C LYS A 108 2.58 -4.59 10.17
N ASN A 109 2.87 -4.15 8.95
CA ASN A 109 4.10 -4.44 8.22
C ASN A 109 4.36 -5.95 8.01
N HIS A 110 3.29 -6.74 7.93
CA HIS A 110 3.33 -8.18 7.66
C HIS A 110 3.21 -8.46 6.16
N PHE A 111 4.18 -7.95 5.37
CA PHE A 111 4.15 -8.01 3.90
C PHE A 111 4.08 -9.43 3.34
N GLY A 112 4.76 -10.40 3.96
CA GLY A 112 4.66 -11.81 3.54
C GLY A 112 3.23 -12.35 3.63
N LEU A 113 2.46 -11.89 4.62
CA LEU A 113 1.06 -12.28 4.79
C LEU A 113 0.13 -11.56 3.82
N ALA A 114 0.39 -10.27 3.57
CA ALA A 114 -0.30 -9.52 2.52
C ALA A 114 -0.11 -10.17 1.15
N ALA A 115 1.10 -10.69 0.85
CA ALA A 115 1.37 -11.45 -0.37
C ALA A 115 0.57 -12.75 -0.46
N VAL A 116 0.45 -13.52 0.62
CA VAL A 116 -0.40 -14.72 0.66
C VAL A 116 -1.86 -14.37 0.41
N LEU A 117 -2.37 -13.30 1.02
CA LEU A 117 -3.76 -12.86 0.83
C LEU A 117 -4.03 -12.40 -0.60
N ALA A 118 -3.12 -11.65 -1.21
CA ALA A 118 -3.23 -11.24 -2.61
C ALA A 118 -3.17 -12.45 -3.56
N LEU A 119 -2.25 -13.40 -3.34
CA LEU A 119 -2.17 -14.65 -4.10
C LEU A 119 -3.43 -15.52 -3.96
N ALA A 120 -4.11 -15.44 -2.82
CA ALA A 120 -5.38 -16.13 -2.59
C ALA A 120 -6.59 -15.43 -3.25
N GLY A 121 -6.37 -14.29 -3.93
CA GLY A 121 -7.40 -13.54 -4.64
C GLY A 121 -8.12 -12.49 -3.80
N ALA A 122 -7.53 -12.01 -2.70
CA ALA A 122 -8.06 -10.86 -1.98
C ALA A 122 -8.07 -9.62 -2.89
N ASN A 123 -9.15 -8.83 -2.84
CA ASN A 123 -9.24 -7.58 -3.56
C ASN A 123 -8.29 -6.55 -2.95
N VAL A 124 -7.22 -6.24 -3.69
CA VAL A 124 -6.16 -5.32 -3.30
C VAL A 124 -6.58 -3.84 -3.36
N ASP A 125 -7.68 -3.52 -4.04
CA ASP A 125 -8.19 -2.15 -4.17
C ASP A 125 -9.21 -1.81 -3.08
N LYS A 126 -9.68 -2.83 -2.33
CA LYS A 126 -10.67 -2.64 -1.29
C LYS A 126 -10.04 -2.01 -0.04
N ALA A 127 -10.16 -0.68 0.03
CA ALA A 127 -9.67 0.15 1.11
C ALA A 127 -10.82 0.73 1.96
N PRO A 128 -10.62 0.91 3.29
CA PRO A 128 -11.56 1.63 4.16
C PRO A 128 -11.79 3.08 3.75
N ASN A 129 -10.71 3.74 3.31
CA ASN A 129 -10.61 5.16 3.00
C ASN A 129 -9.35 5.41 2.16
N ALA A 130 -9.14 6.64 1.71
CA ALA A 130 -8.02 7.00 0.84
C ALA A 130 -6.64 6.88 1.50
N SER A 131 -6.52 6.94 2.83
CA SER A 131 -5.25 6.68 3.55
C SER A 131 -4.87 5.20 3.63
N ASN A 132 -5.82 4.29 3.48
CA ASN A 132 -5.58 2.85 3.65
C ASN A 132 -5.66 2.08 2.32
N ILE A 133 -5.40 2.75 1.20
CA ILE A 133 -5.28 2.11 -0.10
C ILE A 133 -3.97 1.30 -0.14
N PRO A 134 -4.00 -0.03 -0.32
CA PRO A 134 -2.82 -0.89 -0.19
C PRO A 134 -1.62 -0.50 -1.06
N VAL A 135 -1.86 -0.04 -2.29
CA VAL A 135 -0.78 0.43 -3.18
C VAL A 135 -0.09 1.69 -2.66
N PHE A 136 -0.81 2.61 -2.01
CA PHE A 136 -0.20 3.79 -1.39
C PHE A 136 0.55 3.42 -0.10
N MET A 137 -0.03 2.55 0.74
CA MET A 137 0.65 2.06 1.95
C MET A 137 1.99 1.40 1.63
N ALA A 138 2.07 0.67 0.52
CA ALA A 138 3.31 0.06 0.05
C ALA A 138 4.38 1.08 -0.38
N LEU A 139 3.98 2.27 -0.84
CA LEU A 139 4.91 3.34 -1.24
C LEU A 139 5.41 4.18 -0.07
N GLU A 140 4.69 4.22 1.04
CA GLU A 140 5.10 4.94 2.27
C GLU A 140 6.23 4.23 3.00
N GLU A 141 6.27 2.90 2.91
CA GLU A 141 7.26 2.07 3.58
C GLU A 141 8.53 1.91 2.74
N LYS A 142 9.70 2.18 3.33
CA LYS A 142 11.00 2.07 2.63
C LYS A 142 11.28 0.67 2.08
N THR A 143 10.75 -0.37 2.72
CA THR A 143 10.88 -1.77 2.31
C THR A 143 9.70 -2.27 1.47
N GLY A 144 8.73 -1.40 1.17
CA GLY A 144 7.47 -1.75 0.55
C GLY A 144 7.52 -1.92 -0.97
N LEU A 145 8.69 -1.83 -1.61
CA LEU A 145 8.79 -1.96 -3.07
C LEU A 145 8.39 -3.36 -3.57
N ASP A 146 8.80 -4.42 -2.86
CA ASP A 146 8.48 -5.79 -3.27
C ASP A 146 6.98 -6.07 -3.16
N ILE A 147 6.35 -5.58 -2.08
CA ILE A 147 4.91 -5.71 -1.91
C ILE A 147 4.16 -4.84 -2.92
N PHE A 148 4.66 -3.63 -3.22
CA PHE A 148 4.11 -2.77 -4.25
C PHE A 148 4.09 -3.48 -5.61
N LYS A 149 5.23 -4.03 -6.04
CA LYS A 149 5.34 -4.81 -7.28
C LYS A 149 4.35 -5.97 -7.30
N MET A 150 4.27 -6.73 -6.21
CA MET A 150 3.35 -7.85 -6.05
C MET A 150 1.88 -7.43 -6.19
N LEU A 151 1.46 -6.33 -5.55
CA LEU A 151 0.08 -5.83 -5.65
C LEU A 151 -0.29 -5.50 -7.11
N ILE A 152 0.66 -4.99 -7.90
CA ILE A 152 0.45 -4.66 -9.32
C ILE A 152 0.42 -5.91 -10.20
N THR A 153 1.35 -6.85 -9.99
CA THR A 153 1.51 -8.02 -10.88
C THR A 153 0.56 -9.17 -10.55
N VAL A 154 0.31 -9.42 -9.26
CA VAL A 154 -0.53 -10.51 -8.77
C VAL A 154 -1.94 -10.02 -8.48
N GLY A 155 -2.05 -8.94 -7.72
CA GLY A 155 -3.34 -8.37 -7.31
C GLY A 155 -4.06 -7.59 -8.41
N ASN A 156 -3.35 -7.27 -9.51
CA ASN A 156 -3.84 -6.41 -10.58
C ASN A 156 -4.38 -5.06 -10.09
N ALA A 157 -3.71 -4.47 -9.09
CA ALA A 157 -4.16 -3.24 -8.44
C ALA A 157 -4.47 -2.09 -9.42
N ASP A 158 -5.48 -1.30 -9.09
CA ASP A 158 -5.82 -0.07 -9.79
C ASP A 158 -4.74 0.99 -9.53
N LEU A 159 -4.16 1.52 -10.61
CA LEU A 159 -3.11 2.54 -10.56
C LEU A 159 -3.66 3.95 -10.82
N THR A 160 -4.97 4.10 -11.02
CA THR A 160 -5.65 5.37 -11.27
C THR A 160 -6.18 6.04 -10.00
N VAL A 161 -5.93 5.41 -8.84
CA VAL A 161 -6.36 5.89 -7.52
C VAL A 161 -5.59 7.14 -7.06
N LEU A 162 -6.26 7.96 -6.26
CA LEU A 162 -5.69 9.15 -5.62
C LEU A 162 -5.66 8.97 -4.10
N ASN A 163 -4.60 9.47 -3.45
CA ASN A 163 -4.51 9.50 -2.00
C ASN A 163 -5.31 10.68 -1.40
N GLU A 164 -5.26 10.84 -0.08
CA GLU A 164 -5.98 11.91 0.63
C GLU A 164 -5.57 13.34 0.22
N LYS A 165 -4.37 13.52 -0.34
CA LYS A 165 -3.89 14.80 -0.87
C LYS A 165 -4.28 15.02 -2.33
N GLY A 166 -5.02 14.09 -2.93
CA GLY A 166 -5.35 14.10 -4.35
C GLY A 166 -4.15 13.78 -5.25
N HIS A 167 -3.08 13.18 -4.72
CA HIS A 167 -1.92 12.74 -5.50
C HIS A 167 -2.10 11.29 -5.95
N GLY A 168 -1.73 10.98 -7.18
CA GLY A 168 -1.64 9.63 -7.69
C GLY A 168 -0.32 8.97 -7.32
N LEU A 169 -0.13 7.74 -7.79
CA LEU A 169 1.00 6.91 -7.39
C LEU A 169 2.36 7.48 -7.82
N LEU A 170 2.45 8.07 -9.02
CA LEU A 170 3.71 8.62 -9.53
C LEU A 170 4.18 9.82 -8.69
N THR A 171 3.26 10.72 -8.36
CA THR A 171 3.52 11.89 -7.50
C THR A 171 3.85 11.46 -6.07
N ALA A 172 3.11 10.52 -5.50
CA ALA A 172 3.39 10.00 -4.16
C ALA A 172 4.76 9.31 -4.06
N ALA A 173 5.13 8.47 -5.03
CA ALA A 173 6.45 7.83 -5.07
C ALA A 173 7.58 8.85 -5.21
N SER A 174 7.34 9.92 -5.99
CA SER A 174 8.29 11.04 -6.13
C SER A 174 8.43 11.84 -4.83
N SER A 175 7.34 12.05 -4.08
CA SER A 175 7.36 12.71 -2.75
C SER A 175 8.16 11.95 -1.72
N ASN A 176 8.12 10.62 -1.79
CA ASN A 176 8.90 9.76 -0.91
C ASN A 176 10.32 9.51 -1.41
N ASP A 177 10.73 10.16 -2.50
CA ASP A 177 12.06 10.04 -3.11
C ASP A 177 12.41 8.60 -3.56
N ASN A 178 11.39 7.82 -3.91
CA ASN A 178 11.55 6.40 -4.24
C ASN A 178 11.74 6.20 -5.75
N ILE A 179 12.97 6.41 -6.23
CA ILE A 179 13.37 6.30 -7.64
C ILE A 179 12.95 4.95 -8.25
N GLU A 180 13.13 3.85 -7.53
CA GLU A 180 12.83 2.51 -8.04
C GLU A 180 11.32 2.25 -8.19
N ALA A 181 10.49 2.79 -7.28
CA ALA A 181 9.05 2.76 -7.45
C ALA A 181 8.60 3.60 -8.66
N VAL A 182 9.18 4.78 -8.86
CA VAL A 182 8.88 5.64 -10.03
C VAL A 182 9.30 4.94 -11.32
N ARG A 183 10.50 4.35 -11.38
CA ARG A 183 10.97 3.54 -12.52
C ARG A 183 9.98 2.42 -12.85
N TYR A 184 9.52 1.71 -11.83
CA TYR A 184 8.60 0.61 -12.00
C TYR A 184 7.22 1.08 -12.49
N LEU A 185 6.68 2.17 -11.94
CA LEU A 185 5.42 2.76 -12.38
C LEU A 185 5.48 3.19 -13.84
N LEU A 186 6.57 3.83 -14.25
CA LEU A 186 6.79 4.29 -15.63
C LEU A 186 6.91 3.14 -16.64
N SER A 187 7.14 1.89 -16.21
CA SER A 187 7.04 0.72 -17.09
C SER A 187 5.59 0.30 -17.41
N TYR A 188 4.59 0.88 -16.73
CA TYR A 188 3.15 0.65 -16.96
C TYR A 188 2.39 1.94 -17.32
N PRO A 189 2.82 2.69 -18.35
CA PRO A 189 2.31 4.03 -18.64
C PRO A 189 0.82 4.05 -18.99
N SER A 190 0.30 3.00 -19.64
CA SER A 190 -1.12 2.87 -19.99
C SER A 190 -2.04 2.71 -18.79
N ARG A 191 -1.52 2.24 -17.64
CA ARG A 191 -2.28 2.03 -16.41
C ARG A 191 -2.28 3.25 -15.50
N LEU A 192 -1.36 4.19 -15.71
CA LEU A 192 -1.21 5.42 -14.92
C LEU A 192 -2.13 6.56 -15.39
N ASN A 193 -3.16 6.28 -16.19
CA ASN A 193 -3.96 7.29 -16.88
C ASN A 193 -4.92 8.03 -15.93
N VAL A 194 -4.36 8.74 -14.95
CA VAL A 194 -5.06 9.70 -14.11
C VAL A 194 -5.36 10.90 -15.02
N LYS A 195 -6.61 11.01 -15.46
CA LYS A 195 -7.11 12.20 -16.12
C LYS A 195 -6.85 13.43 -15.24
N ASN A 196 -5.80 14.20 -15.50
CA ASN A 196 -5.65 15.66 -15.33
C ASN A 196 -6.21 16.35 -14.06
N THR A 197 -6.56 15.64 -12.99
CA THR A 197 -7.08 16.22 -11.74
C THR A 197 -5.99 16.41 -10.70
N GLU A 198 -4.82 15.82 -10.92
CA GLU A 198 -3.63 16.09 -10.11
C GLU A 198 -3.10 17.48 -10.41
N LYS A 199 -3.31 18.39 -9.45
CA LYS A 199 -2.65 19.70 -9.43
C LYS A 199 -1.22 19.63 -8.91
N SER A 200 -0.78 18.49 -8.39
CA SER A 200 0.57 18.30 -7.89
C SER A 200 1.32 17.41 -8.87
N THR A 201 2.50 17.82 -9.31
CA THR A 201 3.25 17.10 -10.35
C THR A 201 4.58 16.56 -9.81
N PRO A 202 5.01 15.36 -10.25
CA PRO A 202 6.21 14.71 -9.74
C PRO A 202 7.49 15.52 -10.00
N PHE A 203 7.52 16.35 -11.05
CA PHE A 203 8.63 17.25 -11.35
C PHE A 203 8.87 18.28 -10.25
N HIS A 204 7.81 18.93 -9.74
CA HIS A 204 7.95 19.89 -8.64
C HIS A 204 8.54 19.24 -7.41
N GLN A 205 8.13 18.00 -7.14
CA GLN A 205 8.59 17.26 -5.98
C GLN A 205 10.06 16.84 -6.09
N ALA A 206 10.51 16.41 -7.27
CA ALA A 206 11.93 16.14 -7.51
C ALA A 206 12.78 17.39 -7.25
N ILE A 207 12.32 18.56 -7.70
CA ILE A 207 13.02 19.84 -7.50
C ILE A 207 12.99 20.28 -6.03
N ARG A 208 11.85 20.13 -5.32
CA ARG A 208 11.75 20.44 -3.88
C ARG A 208 12.68 19.57 -3.04
N ASN A 209 12.83 18.31 -3.45
CA ASN A 209 13.73 17.34 -2.80
C ASN A 209 15.19 17.50 -3.24
N ASP A 210 15.49 18.36 -4.23
CA ASP A 210 16.80 18.48 -4.86
C ASP A 210 17.33 17.17 -5.46
N ASN A 211 16.42 16.31 -5.91
CA ASN A 211 16.75 15.01 -6.48
C ASN A 211 16.84 15.10 -8.01
N PHE A 212 18.06 15.34 -8.48
CA PHE A 212 18.37 15.43 -9.90
C PHE A 212 18.18 14.10 -10.64
N ASP A 213 18.49 12.96 -10.02
CA ASP A 213 18.30 11.64 -10.63
C ASP A 213 16.82 11.33 -10.88
N MET A 214 15.95 11.71 -9.94
CA MET A 214 14.51 11.63 -10.09
C MET A 214 14.03 12.54 -11.23
N LEU A 215 14.54 13.77 -11.31
CA LEU A 215 14.22 14.70 -12.40
C LEU A 215 14.57 14.08 -13.76
N LEU A 216 15.79 13.58 -13.92
CA LEU A 216 16.23 12.95 -15.16
C LEU A 216 15.41 11.71 -15.51
N LEU A 217 15.05 10.89 -14.52
CA LEU A 217 14.22 9.72 -14.74
C LEU A 217 12.82 10.09 -15.25
N LEU A 218 12.23 11.16 -14.72
CA LEU A 218 10.96 11.70 -15.20
C LEU A 218 11.12 12.29 -16.62
N LEU A 219 12.14 13.11 -16.87
CA LEU A 219 12.37 13.69 -18.21
C LEU A 219 12.62 12.61 -19.28
N ASN A 220 13.29 11.52 -18.95
CA ASN A 220 13.51 10.43 -19.90
C ASN A 220 12.23 9.66 -20.27
N SER A 221 11.11 9.88 -19.58
CA SER A 221 9.83 9.26 -19.90
C SER A 221 8.97 10.16 -20.78
N GLN A 222 8.51 9.63 -21.92
CA GLN A 222 7.57 10.33 -22.80
C GLN A 222 6.16 10.51 -22.22
N TYR A 223 5.84 9.80 -21.13
CA TYR A 223 4.51 9.77 -20.52
C TYR A 223 4.32 10.78 -19.39
N THR A 224 5.31 11.66 -19.19
CA THR A 224 5.30 12.70 -18.16
C THR A 224 5.25 14.08 -18.80
N TYR A 225 4.67 15.05 -18.10
CA TYR A 225 4.44 16.40 -18.62
C TYR A 225 5.12 17.46 -17.74
N PRO A 226 6.32 17.94 -18.08
CA PRO A 226 7.10 18.87 -17.24
C PRO A 226 6.49 20.28 -17.13
N ASN A 227 5.64 20.67 -18.07
CA ASN A 227 4.99 21.99 -18.09
C ASN A 227 3.70 22.10 -17.29
N MET A 228 3.21 20.99 -16.73
CA MET A 228 1.99 21.04 -15.95
C MET A 228 2.23 21.87 -14.68
N PRO A 229 1.46 22.93 -14.44
CA PRO A 229 1.67 23.77 -13.28
C PRO A 229 1.18 23.08 -12.00
N ASP A 230 1.74 23.47 -10.87
CA ASP A 230 1.32 23.00 -9.56
C ASP A 230 0.04 23.70 -9.05
N GLU A 231 -0.35 23.43 -7.81
CA GLU A 231 -1.52 24.03 -7.15
C GLU A 231 -1.45 25.56 -7.01
N HIS A 232 -0.25 26.14 -7.11
CA HIS A 232 0.00 27.58 -7.10
C HIS A 232 0.17 28.16 -8.51
N ASN A 233 -0.17 27.40 -9.54
CA ASN A 233 0.00 27.77 -10.94
C ASN A 233 1.48 28.03 -11.31
N THR A 234 2.42 27.42 -10.58
CA THR A 234 3.86 27.53 -10.85
C THR A 234 4.31 26.31 -11.65
N THR A 235 5.16 26.48 -12.65
CA THR A 235 5.74 25.36 -13.40
C THR A 235 7.01 24.83 -12.74
N ALA A 236 7.41 23.60 -13.10
CA ALA A 236 8.62 22.99 -12.55
C ALA A 236 9.86 23.85 -12.85
N LEU A 237 9.94 24.44 -14.05
CA LEU A 237 11.02 25.34 -14.44
C LEU A 237 11.05 26.61 -13.56
N GLU A 238 9.91 27.27 -13.36
CA GLU A 238 9.81 28.45 -12.50
C GLU A 238 10.21 28.11 -11.06
N LEU A 239 9.80 26.95 -10.56
CA LEU A 239 10.18 26.47 -9.24
C LEU A 239 11.71 26.24 -9.15
N ALA A 240 12.33 25.58 -10.13
CA ALA A 240 13.78 25.37 -10.15
C ALA A 240 14.54 26.71 -10.17
N CYS A 241 14.05 27.71 -10.92
CA CYS A 241 14.64 29.05 -10.96
C CYS A 241 14.51 29.76 -9.61
N THR A 242 13.33 29.73 -8.99
CA THR A 242 13.12 30.36 -7.68
C THR A 242 13.94 29.74 -6.56
N LEU A 243 14.22 28.43 -6.63
CA LEU A 243 15.05 27.72 -5.67
C LEU A 243 16.55 27.74 -6.03
N GLY A 244 16.94 28.37 -7.14
CA GLY A 244 18.33 28.48 -7.59
C GLY A 244 18.96 27.14 -7.99
N ARG A 245 18.17 26.18 -8.45
CA ARG A 245 18.63 24.82 -8.83
C ARG A 245 19.12 24.79 -10.27
N LEU A 246 20.34 25.30 -10.50
CA LEU A 246 20.91 25.46 -11.85
C LEU A 246 20.91 24.17 -12.67
N ASP A 247 21.33 23.05 -12.11
CA ASP A 247 21.35 21.75 -12.83
C ASP A 247 19.95 21.34 -13.28
N HIS A 248 18.95 21.55 -12.43
CA HIS A 248 17.56 21.25 -12.75
C HIS A 248 17.01 22.18 -13.83
N VAL A 249 17.37 23.47 -13.79
CA VAL A 249 17.02 24.45 -14.82
C VAL A 249 17.63 24.04 -16.17
N HIS A 250 18.92 23.69 -16.20
CA HIS A 250 19.57 23.23 -17.42
C HIS A 250 18.90 22.00 -18.00
N ALA A 251 18.68 20.95 -17.20
CA ALA A 251 18.01 19.75 -17.66
C ALA A 251 16.58 20.00 -18.18
N LEU A 252 15.83 20.90 -17.55
CA LEU A 252 14.50 21.29 -18.02
C LEU A 252 14.54 22.12 -19.30
N LEU A 253 15.53 23.00 -19.48
CA LEU A 253 15.66 23.78 -20.73
C LEU A 253 16.13 22.92 -21.90
N ASP A 254 16.95 21.90 -21.64
CA ASP A 254 17.40 20.93 -22.65
C ASP A 254 16.27 20.02 -23.14
N ASP A 255 15.23 19.80 -22.34
CA ASP A 255 14.03 19.06 -22.75
C ASP A 255 13.09 19.94 -23.59
N ILE A 256 12.89 19.53 -24.84
CA ILE A 256 12.05 20.24 -25.81
C ILE A 256 10.62 20.45 -25.32
N ARG A 257 10.10 19.55 -24.48
CA ARG A 257 8.72 19.64 -23.98
C ARG A 257 8.59 20.82 -23.04
N SER A 258 9.63 21.13 -22.27
CA SER A 258 9.65 22.27 -21.35
C SER A 258 9.98 23.60 -22.05
N ALA A 259 10.81 23.57 -23.09
CA ALA A 259 11.23 24.77 -23.80
C ALA A 259 10.10 25.49 -24.57
N PHE A 260 9.18 24.76 -25.21
CA PHE A 260 8.17 25.34 -26.11
C PHE A 260 6.92 25.95 -25.41
N GLY A 261 6.85 25.90 -24.07
CA GLY A 261 5.75 26.48 -23.30
C GLY A 261 5.82 27.99 -23.06
N PHE A 262 6.95 28.63 -23.39
CA PHE A 262 7.24 30.00 -22.92
C PHE A 262 7.70 30.96 -24.02
N PRO A 263 6.81 31.45 -24.91
CA PRO A 263 7.13 32.60 -25.76
C PRO A 263 7.21 33.93 -24.97
N TYR A 264 6.62 34.01 -23.76
CA TYR A 264 6.40 35.30 -23.08
C TYR A 264 7.04 35.46 -21.69
N HIS A 265 7.69 34.44 -21.13
CA HIS A 265 8.27 34.52 -19.77
C HIS A 265 9.81 34.46 -19.70
N TRP A 266 10.51 34.34 -20.84
CA TRP A 266 11.99 34.34 -20.83
C TRP A 266 12.58 35.63 -20.23
N GLY A 267 11.94 36.79 -20.42
CA GLY A 267 12.37 38.05 -19.77
C GLY A 267 12.22 38.04 -18.24
N TYR A 268 11.21 37.34 -17.71
CA TYR A 268 11.02 37.17 -16.27
C TYR A 268 11.97 36.11 -15.67
N LEU A 269 12.21 35.03 -16.40
CA LEU A 269 13.10 33.96 -15.97
C LEU A 269 14.57 34.38 -16.04
N SER A 270 15.00 35.04 -17.12
CA SER A 270 16.37 35.56 -17.25
C SER A 270 16.74 36.57 -16.15
N SER A 271 15.83 37.46 -15.76
CA SER A 271 16.08 38.42 -14.67
C SER A 271 16.20 37.77 -13.28
N LYS A 272 15.55 36.61 -13.05
CA LYS A 272 15.70 35.82 -11.82
C LYS A 272 16.92 34.90 -11.81
N ILE A 273 17.31 34.36 -12.97
CA ILE A 273 18.43 33.40 -13.12
C ILE A 273 19.77 34.13 -13.23
N LEU A 274 19.83 35.22 -14.00
CA LEU A 274 21.09 35.91 -14.34
C LEU A 274 21.38 37.12 -13.45
N GLY A 275 20.46 37.49 -12.55
CA GLY A 275 20.51 38.78 -11.85
C GLY A 275 20.32 39.96 -12.81
N SER A 276 20.09 41.14 -12.26
CA SER A 276 19.80 42.39 -12.97
C SER A 276 20.96 42.95 -13.81
N GLU A 277 21.87 42.11 -14.33
CA GLU A 277 23.08 42.55 -15.04
C GLU A 277 22.94 42.51 -16.58
N PHE A 278 21.80 42.07 -17.11
CA PHE A 278 21.55 42.01 -18.56
C PHE A 278 20.16 42.54 -18.97
N SER A 279 19.77 43.70 -18.44
CA SER A 279 18.64 44.50 -18.96
C SER A 279 19.14 45.67 -19.81
#